data_AF-A0A6I5QS64-F1
#
_entry.id   AF-A0A6I5QS64-F1
#
_cell.length_a   1.000
_cell.length_b   1.000
_cell.length_c   1.000
_cell.angle_alpha   90.00
_cell.angle_beta   90.00
_cell.angle_gamma   90.00
#
_symmetry.space_group_name_H-M   'P 1'
#
loop_
_entity.id
_entity.type
_entity.pdbx_description
1 polymer ?
#
loop_
_entity_poly.entity_id
_entity_poly.type
_entity_poly.pdbx_seq_one_letter_code
_entity_poly.pdbx_strand_id
1 'polypeptide(L)'
;MSLAGDFDLTFNGSSNLSTIASNAVVRGDRDRYYFSAQAGQRISIAVTSLEDNAVIDLLYKSGETWIPVPEVAEGDDRRIWYGALPSSDSDQYQIVVSGTRGNATYDLFVGISQVSN
;
A
#
# COMPACT_ATOMS: atom_id res chain seq x y z
N MET A 1 17.34 -11.11 12.01
CA MET A 1 16.27 -11.95 11.44
C MET A 1 15.28 -10.99 10.82
N SER A 2 15.06 -11.06 9.51
CA SER A 2 14.11 -10.18 8.81
C SER A 2 12.69 -10.67 9.10
N LEU A 3 11.76 -9.75 9.29
CA LEU A 3 10.32 -10.01 9.40
C LEU A 3 9.54 -9.44 8.21
N ALA A 4 10.23 -9.10 7.11
CA ALA A 4 9.59 -8.63 5.90
C ALA A 4 8.53 -9.64 5.40
N GLY A 5 7.29 -9.19 5.31
CA GLY A 5 6.17 -9.98 4.80
C GLY A 5 5.74 -9.55 3.40
N ASP A 6 5.23 -10.52 2.64
CA ASP A 6 4.54 -10.31 1.36
C ASP A 6 3.07 -10.77 1.56
N PHE A 7 2.11 -9.91 1.23
CA PHE A 7 0.68 -10.14 1.46
C PHE A 7 -0.14 -9.78 0.23
N ASP A 8 -1.21 -10.52 -0.04
CA ASP A 8 -2.19 -10.16 -1.06
C ASP A 8 -3.41 -9.51 -0.42
N LEU A 9 -3.80 -8.32 -0.89
CA LEU A 9 -5.06 -7.69 -0.55
C LEU A 9 -6.09 -8.05 -1.62
N THR A 10 -7.19 -8.65 -1.20
CA THR A 10 -8.29 -9.01 -2.10
C THR A 10 -9.49 -8.10 -1.86
N PHE A 11 -9.91 -7.40 -2.91
CA PHE A 11 -11.14 -6.59 -2.93
C PHE A 11 -12.21 -7.38 -3.68
N ASN A 12 -13.02 -8.16 -2.94
CA ASN A 12 -14.01 -9.07 -3.51
C ASN A 12 -15.24 -8.32 -4.05
N GLY A 13 -15.12 -7.73 -5.25
CA GLY A 13 -16.23 -7.24 -6.06
C GLY A 13 -17.09 -6.13 -5.42
N SER A 14 -18.33 -5.98 -5.89
CA SER A 14 -19.22 -4.86 -5.54
C SER A 14 -19.55 -4.72 -4.04
N SER A 15 -19.24 -5.72 -3.22
CA SER A 15 -19.50 -5.73 -1.78
C SER A 15 -18.31 -5.34 -0.91
N ASN A 16 -17.05 -5.57 -1.32
CA ASN A 16 -15.87 -5.33 -0.49
C ASN A 16 -14.86 -4.44 -1.21
N LEU A 17 -15.04 -3.14 -1.02
CA LEU A 17 -14.18 -2.09 -1.54
C LEU A 17 -13.03 -1.72 -0.61
N SER A 18 -12.98 -2.28 0.60
CA SER A 18 -11.99 -1.92 1.60
C SER A 18 -11.56 -3.11 2.44
N THR A 19 -10.35 -3.05 2.98
CA THR A 19 -9.78 -4.05 3.87
C THR A 19 -8.85 -3.39 4.90
N ILE A 20 -8.59 -4.11 6.00
CA ILE A 20 -7.65 -3.72 7.05
C ILE A 20 -6.68 -4.88 7.25
N ALA A 21 -5.39 -4.57 7.30
CA ALA A 21 -4.33 -5.53 7.64
C ALA A 21 -3.52 -5.03 8.84
N SER A 22 -3.39 -5.87 9.86
CA SER A 22 -2.63 -5.57 11.09
C SER A 22 -1.34 -6.36 11.11
N ASN A 23 -0.19 -5.70 11.27
CA ASN A 23 1.11 -6.36 11.28
C ASN A 23 2.17 -5.58 12.08
N ALA A 24 3.40 -6.10 12.12
CA ALA A 24 4.56 -5.38 12.64
C ALA A 24 5.77 -5.58 11.72
N VAL A 25 6.44 -4.47 11.40
CA VAL A 25 7.65 -4.45 10.56
C VAL A 25 8.86 -4.04 11.39
N VAL A 26 9.98 -4.74 11.19
CA VAL A 26 11.26 -4.41 11.84
C VAL A 26 11.92 -3.24 11.12
N ARG A 27 12.63 -2.38 11.87
CA ARG A 27 13.35 -1.26 11.26
C ARG A 27 14.29 -1.73 10.15
N GLY A 28 14.15 -1.14 8.96
CA GLY A 28 14.95 -1.46 7.78
C GLY A 28 14.38 -2.60 6.92
N ASP A 29 13.40 -3.35 7.44
CA ASP A 29 12.56 -4.23 6.63
C ASP A 29 11.40 -3.46 5.99
N ARG A 30 10.71 -4.12 5.07
CA ARG A 30 9.56 -3.59 4.34
C ARG A 30 8.53 -4.68 4.19
N ASP A 31 7.31 -4.42 4.65
CA ASP A 31 6.16 -5.26 4.35
C ASP A 31 5.54 -4.79 3.03
N ARG A 32 5.14 -5.75 2.19
CA ARG A 32 4.67 -5.50 0.85
C ARG A 32 3.28 -6.09 0.67
N TYR A 33 2.34 -5.24 0.26
CA TYR A 33 0.95 -5.60 0.05
C TYR A 33 0.61 -5.45 -1.43
N TYR A 34 0.36 -6.56 -2.10
CA TYR A 34 0.02 -6.60 -3.51
C TYR A 34 -1.49 -6.58 -3.69
N PHE A 35 -1.96 -5.88 -4.73
CA PHE A 35 -3.36 -5.90 -5.09
C PHE A 35 -3.55 -5.62 -6.57
N SER A 36 -4.69 -6.07 -7.08
CA SER A 36 -5.13 -5.76 -8.44
C SER A 36 -6.26 -4.74 -8.43
N ALA A 37 -6.16 -3.76 -9.33
CA ALA A 37 -7.15 -2.72 -9.55
C ALA A 37 -6.97 -2.14 -10.96
N GLN A 38 -7.98 -1.48 -11.50
CA GLN A 38 -7.88 -0.82 -12.79
C GLN A 38 -7.27 0.57 -12.65
N ALA A 39 -6.45 0.94 -13.63
CA ALA A 39 -5.97 2.31 -13.77
C ALA A 39 -7.13 3.32 -13.75
N GLY A 40 -6.93 4.45 -13.07
CA GLY A 40 -7.96 5.48 -12.90
C GLY A 40 -8.98 5.22 -11.78
N GLN A 41 -9.08 4.00 -11.24
CA GLN A 41 -9.83 3.80 -9.99
C GLN A 41 -9.21 4.65 -8.87
N ARG A 42 -10.07 5.19 -8.00
CA ARG A 42 -9.59 5.93 -6.83
C ARG A 42 -9.24 4.95 -5.72
N ILE A 43 -8.17 5.23 -5.01
CA ILE A 43 -7.73 4.50 -3.82
C ILE A 43 -7.59 5.47 -2.65
N SER A 44 -7.84 4.97 -1.45
CA SER A 44 -7.52 5.59 -0.17
C SER A 44 -6.67 4.64 0.65
N ILE A 45 -5.53 5.11 1.13
CA ILE A 45 -4.59 4.35 1.94
C ILE A 45 -4.36 5.15 3.22
N ALA A 46 -4.43 4.49 4.37
CA ALA A 46 -4.01 5.06 5.64
C ALA A 46 -3.27 4.00 6.46
N VAL A 47 -2.19 4.40 7.13
CA VAL A 47 -1.50 3.57 8.12
C VAL A 47 -1.52 4.28 9.47
N THR A 48 -1.88 3.55 10.51
CA THR A 48 -1.68 3.97 11.90
C THR A 48 -0.66 3.05 12.55
N SER A 49 0.18 3.57 13.43
CA SER A 49 1.14 2.75 14.19
C SER A 49 1.14 3.14 15.66
N LEU A 50 1.34 2.15 16.52
CA LEU A 50 1.40 2.37 17.97
C LEU A 50 2.57 3.28 18.35
N GLU A 51 3.69 3.15 17.65
CA GLU A 51 4.94 3.88 17.88
C GLU A 51 5.02 5.20 17.08
N ASP A 52 3.97 5.56 16.34
CA ASP A 52 3.90 6.75 15.49
C ASP A 52 5.07 6.85 14.48
N ASN A 53 5.40 5.75 13.82
CA ASN A 53 6.59 5.66 12.97
C ASN A 53 6.43 4.80 11.70
N ALA A 54 5.24 4.26 11.42
CA ALA A 54 4.96 3.62 10.13
C ALA A 54 4.70 4.66 9.02
N VAL A 55 5.17 4.36 7.81
CA VAL A 55 4.95 5.16 6.60
C VAL A 55 4.59 4.25 5.43
N ILE A 56 4.02 4.83 4.38
CA ILE A 56 3.60 4.13 3.15
C ILE A 56 4.36 4.62 1.92
N ASP A 57 4.68 3.69 1.03
CA ASP A 57 4.89 3.95 -0.41
C ASP A 57 3.80 3.26 -1.22
N LEU A 58 3.55 3.76 -2.43
CA LEU A 58 2.73 3.08 -3.44
C LEU A 58 3.56 2.90 -4.71
N LEU A 59 3.50 1.71 -5.29
CA LEU A 59 4.15 1.37 -6.55
C LEU A 59 3.15 0.72 -7.50
N TYR A 60 3.40 0.84 -8.79
CA TYR A 60 2.66 0.14 -9.85
C TYR A 60 3.63 -0.71 -10.67
N LYS A 61 3.12 -1.80 -11.26
CA LYS A 61 3.92 -2.68 -12.10
C LYS A 61 3.98 -2.14 -13.53
N SER A 62 5.18 -2.00 -14.08
CA SER A 62 5.41 -1.78 -15.52
C SER A 62 6.48 -2.74 -16.03
N GLY A 63 6.11 -3.58 -17.01
CA GLY A 63 6.85 -4.77 -17.36
C GLY A 63 7.18 -5.61 -16.13
N GLU A 64 8.47 -5.89 -15.90
CA GLU A 64 8.96 -6.62 -14.73
C GLU A 64 9.32 -5.72 -13.54
N THR A 65 9.16 -4.40 -13.66
CA THR A 65 9.66 -3.43 -12.67
C THR A 65 8.52 -2.84 -11.84
N TRP A 66 8.77 -2.66 -10.54
CA TRP A 66 7.90 -1.87 -9.67
C TRP A 66 8.35 -0.40 -9.68
N ILE A 67 7.46 0.50 -10.11
CA ILE A 67 7.74 1.92 -10.24
C ILE A 67 7.01 2.68 -9.12
N PRO A 68 7.73 3.46 -8.29
CA PRO A 68 7.10 4.29 -7.27
C PRO A 68 6.19 5.35 -7.86
N VAL A 69 5.02 5.54 -7.24
CA VAL A 69 4.16 6.70 -7.48
C VAL A 69 4.84 7.90 -6.81
N PRO A 70 5.31 8.92 -7.56
CA PRO A 70 6.10 10.01 -6.99
C PRO A 70 5.37 10.79 -5.89
N GLU A 71 4.04 10.83 -5.95
CA GLU A 71 3.20 11.46 -4.93
C GLU A 71 3.14 10.68 -3.62
N VAL A 72 3.65 9.44 -3.55
CA VAL A 72 3.60 8.61 -2.34
C VAL A 72 4.99 8.14 -1.91
N ALA A 73 5.99 8.21 -2.80
CA ALA A 73 7.32 7.67 -2.57
C ALA A 73 8.09 8.30 -1.38
N GLU A 74 8.97 7.49 -0.79
CA GLU A 74 9.84 7.76 0.36
C GLU A 74 10.47 9.17 0.35
N GLY A 75 10.23 9.91 1.44
CA GLY A 75 10.75 11.26 1.66
C GLY A 75 9.82 12.17 2.48
N ASP A 76 8.52 11.87 2.44
CA ASP A 76 7.48 12.71 3.07
C ASP A 76 6.88 12.12 4.35
N ASP A 77 7.47 11.06 4.92
CA ASP A 77 6.94 10.29 6.05
C ASP A 77 5.42 10.05 5.94
N ARG A 78 4.99 9.68 4.73
CA ARG A 78 3.57 9.70 4.35
C ARG A 78 2.82 8.59 5.09
N ARG A 79 1.68 8.95 5.68
CA ARG A 79 0.81 8.00 6.41
C ARG A 79 -0.57 7.84 5.82
N ILE A 80 -1.01 8.83 5.03
CA ILE A 80 -2.32 8.86 4.39
C ILE A 80 -2.12 9.32 2.96
N TRP A 81 -2.78 8.66 2.02
CA TRP A 81 -2.86 9.11 0.65
C TRP A 81 -4.21 8.76 0.03
N TYR A 82 -4.67 9.61 -0.88
CA TYR A 82 -5.84 9.37 -1.70
C TYR A 82 -5.55 9.87 -3.11
N GLY A 83 -5.97 9.11 -4.12
CA GLY A 83 -5.68 9.49 -5.50
C GLY A 83 -6.25 8.49 -6.50
N ALA A 84 -6.09 8.81 -7.78
CA ALA A 84 -6.36 7.87 -8.85
C ALA A 84 -5.12 6.98 -9.06
N LEU A 85 -5.33 5.69 -9.27
CA LEU A 85 -4.25 4.77 -9.59
C LEU A 85 -3.66 5.11 -10.98
N PRO A 86 -2.33 5.17 -11.11
CA PRO A 86 -1.69 5.38 -12.41
C PRO A 86 -1.89 4.15 -13.32
N SER A 87 -1.56 4.28 -14.61
CA SER A 87 -1.54 3.12 -15.51
C SER A 87 -0.52 2.08 -15.08
N SER A 88 -0.95 0.81 -15.03
CA SER A 88 -0.11 -0.36 -14.84
C SER A 88 -0.31 -1.32 -16.01
N ASP A 89 0.77 -1.96 -16.48
CA ASP A 89 0.69 -2.89 -17.62
C ASP A 89 -0.09 -4.18 -17.30
N SER A 90 -0.19 -4.53 -16.01
CA SER A 90 -0.83 -5.75 -15.52
C SER A 90 -1.92 -5.50 -14.48
N ASP A 91 -2.36 -4.24 -14.33
CA ASP A 91 -3.32 -3.84 -13.28
C ASP A 91 -2.84 -4.23 -11.87
N GLN A 92 -1.53 -4.25 -11.63
CA GLN A 92 -0.90 -4.66 -10.38
C GLN A 92 -0.23 -3.49 -9.66
N TYR A 93 -0.48 -3.43 -8.36
CA TYR A 93 0.04 -2.39 -7.47
C TYR A 93 0.61 -3.02 -6.20
N GLN A 94 1.49 -2.28 -5.56
CA GLN A 94 2.14 -2.67 -4.31
C GLN A 94 2.12 -1.49 -3.34
N ILE A 95 1.58 -1.69 -2.14
CA ILE A 95 1.76 -0.79 -1.01
C ILE A 95 2.94 -1.33 -0.20
N VAL A 96 3.87 -0.46 0.17
CA VAL A 96 4.98 -0.82 1.04
C VAL A 96 4.83 -0.10 2.36
N VAL A 97 4.90 -0.86 3.46
CA VAL A 97 4.90 -0.30 4.82
C VAL A 97 6.29 -0.49 5.43
N SER A 98 6.85 0.59 5.97
CA SER A 98 8.16 0.59 6.63
C SER A 98 8.15 1.47 7.89
N GLY A 99 9.10 1.23 8.79
CA GLY A 99 9.28 2.03 10.01
C GLY A 99 10.43 3.04 9.88
N THR A 100 10.20 4.31 10.21
CA THR A 100 11.21 5.39 10.05
C THR A 100 12.21 5.45 11.20
N ARG A 101 11.75 5.26 12.45
CA ARG A 101 12.53 5.47 13.69
C ARG A 101 12.73 4.21 14.54
N GLY A 102 12.23 3.06 14.07
CA GLY A 102 12.21 1.83 14.86
C GLY A 102 11.37 0.76 14.19
N ASN A 103 11.09 -0.30 14.94
CA ASN A 103 10.04 -1.23 14.56
C ASN A 103 8.69 -0.50 14.63
N ALA A 104 7.74 -0.92 13.81
CA ALA A 104 6.41 -0.34 13.78
C ALA A 104 5.37 -1.46 13.87
N THR A 105 4.50 -1.39 14.86
CA THR A 105 3.27 -2.19 14.94
C THR A 105 2.14 -1.34 14.36
N TYR A 106 1.46 -1.81 13.32
CA TYR A 106 0.57 -0.99 12.53
C TYR A 106 -0.71 -1.67 12.08
N ASP A 107 -1.70 -0.83 11.79
CA ASP A 107 -2.90 -1.17 11.03
C ASP A 107 -2.87 -0.40 9.70
N LEU A 108 -2.96 -1.13 8.60
CA LEU A 108 -3.06 -0.60 7.24
C LEU A 108 -4.50 -0.69 6.76
N PHE A 109 -5.09 0.46 6.46
CA PHE A 109 -6.43 0.62 5.90
C PHE A 109 -6.32 0.91 4.41
N VAL A 110 -6.96 0.09 3.58
CA VAL A 110 -6.95 0.28 2.12
C VAL A 110 -8.36 0.21 1.60
N GLY A 111 -8.74 1.16 0.75
CA GLY A 111 -10.02 1.17 0.07
C GLY A 111 -9.88 1.59 -1.40
N ILE A 112 -10.65 0.98 -2.29
CA ILE A 112 -10.71 1.30 -3.72
C ILE A 112 -12.14 1.70 -4.11
N SER A 113 -12.30 2.55 -5.12
CA SER A 113 -13.63 2.87 -5.67
C SER A 113 -14.16 1.71 -6.50
N GLN A 114 -15.48 1.61 -6.67
CA GLN A 114 -16.05 0.75 -7.72
C GLN A 114 -15.48 1.14 -9.10
N VAL A 115 -15.38 0.16 -9.99
CA VAL A 115 -15.24 0.44 -11.42
C VAL A 115 -16.60 0.92 -11.91
N SER A 116 -16.68 2.10 -12.53
CA SER A 116 -17.90 2.51 -13.23
C SER A 116 -17.99 1.72 -14.53
N ASN A 117 -19.02 0.88 -14.68
CA ASN A 117 -19.34 0.22 -15.95
C ASN A 117 -19.85 1.21 -17.00
#